data_AF-A0A7C5M1P4-F1
#
_entry.id   AF-A0A7C5M1P4-F1
#
_cell.length_a   1.000
_cell.length_b   1.000
_cell.length_c   1.000
_cell.angle_alpha   90.00
_cell.angle_beta   90.00
_cell.angle_gamma   90.00
#
_symmetry.space_group_name_H-M   'P 1'
#
loop_
_entity.id
_entity.type
_entity.pdbx_description
1 polymer ?
#
loop_
_entity_poly.entity_id
_entity_poly.type
_entity_poly.pdbx_seq_one_letter_code
_entity_poly.pdbx_strand_id
1 'polypeptide(L)'
;MKHSVLLDTSFFIRLLNDEDPLHKNALGYYKYYLENEITLKVSTISIAEYCVFGKLEELPLKDIQIIPFNLNHAVRTSEFAKIIFSENKVAKEKLFPRAIIPNDSKLFAQADLDKSVTHFITSDERSKKTLNNLKKGVTPRFEIINIQIPYHQTYGILDL
;
A
#
# COMPACT_ATOMS: atom_id res chain seq x y z
N MET A 1 4.35 3.60 19.98
CA MET A 1 4.70 2.56 19.00
C MET A 1 5.61 3.20 17.96
N LYS A 2 6.66 2.52 17.49
CA LYS A 2 7.55 3.05 16.44
C LYS A 2 6.77 3.14 15.12
N HIS A 3 6.87 4.28 14.45
CA HIS A 3 6.15 4.57 13.21
C HIS A 3 6.57 3.60 12.09
N SER A 4 5.60 3.12 11.31
CA SER A 4 5.84 2.23 10.18
C SER A 4 5.00 2.59 8.97
N VAL A 5 5.44 2.11 7.82
CA VAL A 5 4.79 2.31 6.52
C VAL A 5 4.55 0.97 5.83
N LEU A 6 3.43 0.85 5.10
CA LEU A 6 3.12 -0.32 4.29
C LEU A 6 3.42 -0.01 2.82
N LEU A 7 4.40 -0.70 2.26
CA LEU A 7 4.81 -0.59 0.85
C LEU A 7 4.00 -1.56 -0.01
N ASP A 8 3.44 -1.05 -1.11
CA ASP A 8 2.69 -1.86 -2.06
C ASP A 8 3.55 -2.39 -3.22
N THR A 9 2.93 -3.22 -4.06
CA THR A 9 3.58 -3.81 -5.24
C THR A 9 4.13 -2.76 -6.19
N SER A 10 3.39 -1.68 -6.40
CA SER A 10 3.80 -0.60 -7.30
C SER A 10 5.10 0.04 -6.80
N PHE A 11 5.23 0.28 -5.48
CA PHE A 11 6.45 0.82 -4.89
C PHE A 11 7.67 -0.06 -5.22
N PHE A 12 7.57 -1.38 -5.03
CA PHE A 12 8.68 -2.31 -5.32
C PHE A 12 9.05 -2.36 -6.80
N ILE A 13 8.05 -2.34 -7.70
CA ILE A 13 8.33 -2.31 -9.14
C ILE A 13 9.18 -1.08 -9.50
N ARG A 14 8.91 0.09 -8.92
CA ARG A 14 9.68 1.32 -9.20
C ARG A 14 11.03 1.30 -8.48
N LEU A 15 11.08 0.78 -7.25
CA LEU A 15 12.33 0.66 -6.50
C LEU A 15 13.35 -0.24 -7.22
N LEU A 16 12.89 -1.29 -7.90
CA LEU A 16 13.75 -2.32 -8.50
C LEU A 16 13.95 -2.18 -10.01
N ASN A 17 13.36 -1.16 -10.63
CA ASN A 17 13.55 -0.84 -12.05
C ASN A 17 14.19 0.55 -12.17
N ASP A 18 15.50 0.61 -12.41
CA ASP A 18 16.28 1.85 -12.53
C ASP A 18 15.93 2.70 -13.75
N GLU A 19 15.33 2.07 -14.77
CA GLU A 19 14.79 2.75 -15.96
C GLU A 19 13.39 3.37 -15.72
N ASP A 20 12.72 3.07 -14.61
CA ASP A 20 11.42 3.69 -14.30
C ASP A 20 11.59 5.17 -13.93
N PRO A 21 10.81 6.11 -14.51
CA PRO A 21 10.89 7.53 -14.17
C PRO A 21 10.73 7.85 -12.68
N LEU A 22 10.01 7.00 -11.92
CA LEU A 22 9.79 7.15 -10.48
C LEU A 22 10.82 6.41 -9.63
N HIS A 23 11.81 5.75 -10.22
CA HIS A 23 12.85 5.01 -9.50
C HIS A 23 13.57 5.88 -8.46
N LYS A 24 13.99 7.08 -8.86
CA LYS A 24 14.67 8.03 -7.96
C LYS A 24 13.81 8.40 -6.76
N ASN A 25 12.51 8.56 -6.95
CA ASN A 25 11.58 8.85 -5.86
C ASN A 25 11.45 7.65 -4.93
N ALA A 26 11.20 6.45 -5.49
CA ALA A 26 11.09 5.21 -4.71
C ALA A 26 12.35 4.95 -3.86
N LEU A 27 13.53 5.09 -4.48
CA LEU A 27 14.82 4.97 -3.80
C LEU A 27 15.01 6.04 -2.72
N GLY A 28 14.62 7.28 -2.98
CA GLY A 28 14.66 8.38 -2.01
C GLY A 28 13.81 8.10 -0.78
N TYR A 29 12.55 7.67 -0.96
CA TYR A 29 11.70 7.24 0.15
C TYR A 29 12.31 6.06 0.90
N TYR A 30 12.81 5.04 0.19
CA TYR A 30 13.41 3.87 0.80
C TYR A 30 14.59 4.26 1.72
N LYS A 31 15.53 5.07 1.22
CA LYS A 31 16.66 5.58 2.01
C LYS A 31 16.20 6.41 3.20
N TYR A 32 15.30 7.36 2.97
CA TYR A 32 14.76 8.21 4.03
C TYR A 32 14.15 7.39 5.17
N TYR A 33 13.37 6.36 4.83
CA TYR A 33 12.77 5.49 5.84
C TYR A 33 13.81 4.71 6.65
N LEU A 34 14.84 4.16 6.00
CA LEU A 34 15.91 3.46 6.72
C LEU A 34 16.70 4.41 7.63
N GLU A 35 17.09 5.58 7.13
CA GLU A 35 17.87 6.59 7.86
C GLU A 35 17.13 7.15 9.07
N ASN A 36 15.80 7.28 8.98
CA ASN A 36 14.95 7.76 10.08
C ASN A 36 14.35 6.63 10.92
N GLU A 37 14.87 5.42 10.77
CA GLU A 37 14.42 4.21 11.46
C GLU A 37 12.90 3.95 11.35
N ILE A 38 12.28 4.36 10.25
CA ILE A 38 10.88 4.07 9.96
C ILE A 38 10.78 2.62 9.53
N THR A 39 9.96 1.84 10.23
CA THR A 39 9.81 0.42 9.92
C THR A 39 9.11 0.23 8.59
N LEU A 40 9.78 -0.43 7.65
CA LEU A 40 9.22 -0.82 6.37
C LEU A 40 8.44 -2.12 6.53
N LYS A 41 7.22 -2.16 6.01
CA LYS A 41 6.41 -3.37 5.97
C LYS A 41 5.92 -3.68 4.57
N VAL A 42 5.73 -4.96 4.27
CA VAL A 42 5.14 -5.43 3.00
C VAL A 42 4.10 -6.51 3.27
N SER A 43 3.00 -6.49 2.52
CA SER A 43 1.99 -7.54 2.57
C SER A 43 2.42 -8.78 1.78
N THR A 44 2.06 -9.98 2.26
CA THR A 44 2.13 -11.20 1.44
C THR A 44 1.29 -11.11 0.16
N ILE A 45 0.26 -10.27 0.12
CA ILE A 45 -0.52 -9.99 -1.09
C ILE A 45 0.32 -9.22 -2.11
N SER A 46 1.04 -8.18 -1.66
CA SER A 46 1.91 -7.40 -2.53
C SER A 46 3.10 -8.21 -3.04
N ILE A 47 3.66 -9.08 -2.20
CA ILE A 47 4.67 -10.06 -2.62
C ILE A 47 4.10 -10.97 -3.73
N ALA A 48 2.89 -11.50 -3.55
CA ALA A 48 2.27 -12.36 -4.55
C ALA A 48 2.03 -11.62 -5.89
N GLU A 49 1.60 -10.35 -5.85
CA GLU A 49 1.46 -9.53 -7.05
C GLU A 49 2.81 -9.24 -7.74
N TYR A 50 3.85 -8.96 -6.96
CA TYR A 50 5.19 -8.72 -7.49
C TYR A 50 5.75 -9.96 -8.20
N CYS A 51 5.62 -11.12 -7.56
CA CYS A 51 6.10 -12.41 -8.07
C CYS A 51 5.34 -12.94 -9.30
N VAL A 52 4.34 -12.22 -9.81
CA VAL A 52 3.74 -12.53 -11.13
C VAL A 52 4.78 -12.35 -12.25
N PHE A 53 5.67 -11.37 -12.12
CA PHE A 53 6.70 -11.07 -13.11
C PHE A 53 8.12 -11.00 -12.52
N GLY A 54 8.27 -10.65 -11.25
CA GLY A 54 9.55 -10.65 -10.53
C GLY A 54 9.79 -11.93 -9.73
N LYS A 55 10.85 -11.92 -8.93
CA LYS A 55 11.22 -13.02 -8.03
C LYS A 55 11.32 -12.54 -6.58
N LEU A 56 11.07 -13.45 -5.64
CA LEU A 56 11.12 -13.11 -4.22
C LEU A 56 12.50 -12.59 -3.79
N GLU A 57 13.56 -13.14 -4.38
CA GLU A 57 14.96 -12.82 -4.07
C GLU A 57 15.37 -11.41 -4.51
N GLU A 58 14.59 -10.77 -5.38
CA GLU A 58 14.80 -9.38 -5.83
C GLU A 58 14.33 -8.38 -4.78
N LEU A 59 13.40 -8.78 -3.90
CA LEU A 59 12.88 -7.90 -2.84
C LEU A 59 13.91 -7.76 -1.70
N PRO A 60 14.10 -6.56 -1.13
CA PRO A 60 15.06 -6.33 -0.05
C PRO A 60 14.51 -6.78 1.32
N LEU A 61 14.20 -8.07 1.45
CA LEU A 61 13.52 -8.65 2.62
C LEU A 61 14.32 -8.56 3.93
N LYS A 62 15.62 -8.27 3.87
CA LYS A 62 16.45 -8.07 5.06
C LYS A 62 16.04 -6.82 5.86
N ASP A 63 15.51 -5.82 5.17
CA ASP A 63 15.18 -4.51 5.75
C ASP A 63 13.66 -4.34 5.97
N ILE A 64 12.85 -5.32 5.58
CA ILE A 64 11.39 -5.20 5.49
C ILE A 64 10.69 -6.28 6.32
N GLN A 65 9.72 -5.86 7.13
CA GLN A 65 8.85 -6.77 7.88
C GLN A 65 7.71 -7.27 6.99
N ILE A 66 7.56 -8.59 6.90
CA ILE A 66 6.46 -9.22 6.15
C ILE A 66 5.20 -9.29 7.01
N ILE A 67 4.07 -8.83 6.47
CA ILE A 67 2.75 -8.93 7.10
C ILE A 67 1.92 -10.00 6.39
N PRO A 68 1.64 -11.15 7.04
CA PRO A 68 0.73 -12.15 6.49
C PRO A 68 -0.72 -11.67 6.45
N PHE A 69 -1.48 -12.15 5.47
CA PHE A 69 -2.92 -11.90 5.39
C PHE A 69 -3.70 -12.91 6.25
N ASN A 70 -4.17 -12.46 7.43
CA ASN A 70 -4.79 -13.29 8.46
C ASN A 70 -6.32 -13.07 8.53
N LEU A 71 -7.00 -13.84 9.40
CA LEU A 71 -8.45 -13.84 9.56
C LEU A 71 -9.04 -12.43 9.85
N ASN A 72 -8.43 -11.67 10.75
CA ASN A 72 -8.86 -10.31 11.06
C ASN A 72 -8.76 -9.37 9.84
N HIS A 73 -7.70 -9.52 9.04
CA HIS A 73 -7.52 -8.79 7.79
C HIS A 73 -8.65 -9.16 6.81
N ALA A 74 -9.04 -10.44 6.72
CA ALA A 74 -10.14 -10.89 5.86
C ALA A 74 -11.50 -10.27 6.26
N VAL A 75 -11.82 -10.25 7.56
CA VAL A 75 -13.05 -9.62 8.06
C VAL A 75 -13.06 -8.13 7.73
N ARG A 76 -11.98 -7.41 8.05
CA ARG A 76 -11.90 -5.97 7.77
C ARG A 76 -11.91 -5.63 6.28
N THR A 77 -11.28 -6.48 5.46
CA THR A 77 -11.33 -6.38 4.00
C THR A 77 -12.76 -6.44 3.48
N SER A 78 -13.60 -7.31 4.05
CA SER A 78 -14.99 -7.46 3.60
C SER A 78 -15.81 -6.18 3.84
N GLU A 79 -15.57 -5.50 4.96
CA GLU A 79 -16.19 -4.22 5.28
C GLU A 79 -15.75 -3.14 4.29
N PHE A 80 -14.44 -3.05 4.03
CA PHE A 80 -13.87 -2.10 3.09
C PHE A 80 -14.36 -2.32 1.67
N ALA A 81 -14.35 -3.58 1.20
CA ALA A 81 -14.81 -3.93 -0.14
C ALA A 81 -16.30 -3.60 -0.32
N LYS A 82 -17.14 -3.84 0.69
CA LYS A 82 -18.57 -3.48 0.64
C LYS A 82 -18.77 -1.98 0.45
N ILE A 83 -18.05 -1.14 1.20
CA ILE A 83 -18.11 0.32 1.06
C ILE A 83 -17.63 0.74 -0.34
N ILE A 84 -16.47 0.22 -0.77
CA ILE A 84 -15.88 0.54 -2.08
C ILE A 84 -16.82 0.16 -3.23
N PHE A 85 -17.45 -1.02 -3.19
CA PHE A 85 -18.41 -1.43 -4.21
C PHE A 85 -19.65 -0.54 -4.25
N SER A 86 -20.18 -0.17 -3.09
CA SER A 86 -21.32 0.76 -2.97
C SER A 86 -20.98 2.12 -3.57
N GLU A 87 -19.84 2.71 -3.18
CA GLU A 87 -19.40 4.03 -3.64
C GLU A 87 -19.04 4.06 -5.13
N ASN A 88 -18.49 2.96 -5.65
CA ASN A 88 -18.24 2.79 -7.08
C ASN A 88 -19.50 2.41 -7.88
N LYS A 89 -20.67 2.31 -7.23
CA LYS A 89 -21.95 1.92 -7.85
C LYS A 89 -21.81 0.62 -8.66
N VAL A 90 -21.08 -0.35 -8.12
CA VAL A 90 -20.87 -1.64 -8.77
C VAL A 90 -22.20 -2.38 -8.85
N ALA A 91 -22.64 -2.68 -10.07
CA ALA A 91 -23.88 -3.39 -10.33
C ALA A 91 -23.87 -4.77 -9.63
N LYS A 92 -25.02 -5.17 -9.05
CA LYS A 92 -25.14 -6.38 -8.23
C LYS A 92 -24.80 -7.65 -9.02
N GLU A 93 -25.07 -7.64 -10.31
CA GLU A 93 -24.79 -8.72 -11.25
C GLU A 93 -23.28 -8.96 -11.38
N LYS A 94 -22.44 -7.93 -11.21
CA LYS A 94 -20.97 -8.06 -11.20
C LYS A 94 -20.43 -8.67 -9.91
N LEU A 95 -21.25 -8.75 -8.87
CA LEU A 95 -20.89 -9.32 -7.57
C LEU A 95 -21.41 -10.76 -7.41
N PHE A 96 -22.21 -11.25 -8.35
CA PHE A 96 -22.84 -12.57 -8.31
C PHE A 96 -22.37 -13.46 -9.47
N PRO A 97 -22.12 -14.76 -9.28
CA PRO A 97 -22.22 -15.53 -8.02
C PRO A 97 -21.03 -15.30 -7.08
N ARG A 98 -19.95 -14.65 -7.54
CA ARG A 98 -18.73 -14.44 -6.77
C ARG A 98 -18.19 -13.03 -7.00
N ALA A 99 -18.08 -12.26 -5.93
CA ALA A 99 -17.43 -10.96 -5.96
C ALA A 99 -15.89 -11.12 -6.00
N ILE A 100 -15.24 -10.38 -6.90
CA ILE A 100 -13.78 -10.26 -6.93
C ILE A 100 -13.38 -9.10 -6.01
N ILE A 101 -12.79 -9.42 -4.86
CA ILE A 101 -12.33 -8.43 -3.89
C ILE A 101 -11.04 -7.76 -4.41
N PRO A 102 -11.02 -6.43 -4.60
CA PRO A 102 -9.82 -5.69 -4.99
C PRO A 102 -8.68 -5.87 -3.97
N ASN A 103 -7.44 -5.94 -4.44
CA ASN A 103 -6.28 -6.07 -3.55
C ASN A 103 -6.07 -4.83 -2.69
N ASP A 104 -6.37 -3.62 -3.18
CA ASP A 104 -6.39 -2.38 -2.38
C ASP A 104 -7.18 -2.57 -1.08
N SER A 105 -8.35 -3.22 -1.13
CA SER A 105 -9.17 -3.46 0.06
C SER A 105 -8.46 -4.33 1.10
N LYS A 106 -7.65 -5.30 0.65
CA LYS A 106 -6.86 -6.20 1.51
C LYS A 106 -5.69 -5.45 2.14
N LEU A 107 -4.97 -4.69 1.33
CA LEU A 107 -3.81 -3.91 1.78
C LEU A 107 -4.23 -2.80 2.74
N PHE A 108 -5.33 -2.11 2.45
CA PHE A 108 -5.89 -1.09 3.33
C PHE A 108 -6.37 -1.69 4.64
N ALA A 109 -6.96 -2.88 4.63
CA ALA A 109 -7.35 -3.57 5.86
C ALA A 109 -6.14 -3.93 6.74
N GLN A 110 -5.02 -4.33 6.13
CA GLN A 110 -3.76 -4.57 6.86
C GLN A 110 -3.19 -3.27 7.45
N ALA A 111 -3.17 -2.19 6.67
CA ALA A 111 -2.73 -0.88 7.14
C ALA A 111 -3.63 -0.33 8.27
N ASP A 112 -4.94 -0.54 8.20
CA ASP A 112 -5.89 -0.05 9.20
C ASP A 112 -5.83 -0.80 10.54
N LEU A 113 -5.58 -2.11 10.49
CA LEU A 113 -5.53 -2.95 11.69
C LEU A 113 -4.19 -2.89 12.42
N ASP A 114 -3.10 -2.67 11.69
CA ASP A 114 -1.78 -2.50 12.28
C ASP A 114 -1.58 -1.06 12.78
N LYS A 115 -1.68 -0.87 14.09
CA LYS A 115 -1.57 0.45 14.74
C LYS A 115 -0.23 1.15 14.53
N SER A 116 0.84 0.45 14.12
CA SER A 116 2.09 1.12 13.78
C SER A 116 2.09 1.65 12.34
N VAL A 117 1.24 1.11 11.46
CA VAL A 117 1.16 1.55 10.06
C VAL A 117 0.33 2.82 10.01
N THR A 118 1.01 3.93 9.71
CA THR A 118 0.35 5.24 9.60
C THR A 118 0.21 5.69 8.16
N HIS A 119 1.04 5.15 7.26
CA HIS A 119 1.00 5.47 5.83
C HIS A 119 1.07 4.22 4.97
N PHE A 120 0.26 4.20 3.93
CA PHE A 120 0.34 3.30 2.79
C PHE A 120 1.07 4.00 1.66
N ILE A 121 2.17 3.41 1.17
CA ILE A 121 3.06 4.01 0.18
C ILE A 121 2.82 3.34 -1.17
N THR A 122 2.51 4.14 -2.18
CA THR A 122 2.15 3.65 -3.52
C THR A 122 2.58 4.64 -4.60
N SER A 123 2.64 4.20 -5.85
CA SER A 123 2.66 5.08 -7.03
C SER A 123 1.31 5.12 -7.76
N ASP A 124 0.37 4.24 -7.39
CA ASP A 124 -0.92 4.14 -8.05
C ASP A 124 -1.91 5.19 -7.52
N GLU A 125 -2.16 6.23 -8.34
CA GLU A 125 -3.15 7.27 -8.03
C GLU A 125 -4.58 6.72 -7.85
N ARG A 126 -4.89 5.54 -8.39
CA ARG A 126 -6.19 4.88 -8.18
C ARG A 126 -6.39 4.51 -6.72
N SER A 127 -5.32 4.17 -6.00
CA SER A 127 -5.39 3.87 -4.56
C SER A 127 -5.90 5.07 -3.75
N LYS A 128 -5.52 6.31 -4.10
CA LYS A 128 -6.07 7.52 -3.45
C LYS A 128 -7.58 7.64 -3.67
N LYS A 129 -8.04 7.41 -4.90
CA LYS A 129 -9.47 7.43 -5.21
C LYS A 129 -10.22 6.35 -4.42
N THR A 130 -9.64 5.14 -4.33
CA THR A 130 -10.19 4.04 -3.53
C THR A 130 -10.29 4.43 -2.04
N LEU A 131 -9.24 5.03 -1.46
CA LEU A 131 -9.26 5.49 -0.07
C LEU A 131 -10.29 6.59 0.15
N ASN A 132 -10.41 7.56 -0.77
CA ASN A 132 -11.39 8.63 -0.67
C ASN A 132 -12.82 8.11 -0.70
N ASN A 133 -13.10 7.09 -1.52
CA ASN A 133 -14.39 6.41 -1.51
C ASN A 133 -14.60 5.65 -0.19
N LEU A 134 -13.59 4.92 0.28
CA LEU A 134 -13.65 4.22 1.56
C LEU A 134 -13.96 5.17 2.73
N LYS A 135 -13.33 6.36 2.74
CA LYS A 135 -13.51 7.41 3.76
C LYS A 135 -14.93 7.94 3.90
N LYS A 136 -15.82 7.67 2.93
CA LYS A 136 -17.25 8.06 3.01
C LYS A 136 -18.07 7.14 3.92
N GLY A 137 -17.61 5.90 4.14
CA GLY A 137 -18.32 4.91 4.97
C GLY A 137 -17.63 4.56 6.28
N VAL A 138 -16.32 4.82 6.39
CA VAL A 138 -15.51 4.52 7.59
C VAL A 138 -14.33 5.48 7.67
N THR A 139 -13.68 5.59 8.82
CA THR A 139 -12.42 6.35 8.98
C THR A 139 -11.25 5.38 9.15
N PRO A 140 -10.48 5.09 8.09
CA PRO A 140 -9.27 4.29 8.20
C PRO A 140 -8.19 4.99 9.03
N ARG A 141 -7.33 4.24 9.71
CA ARG A 141 -6.28 4.73 10.61
C ARG A 141 -4.93 5.02 9.94
N PHE A 142 -4.92 5.09 8.62
CA PHE A 142 -3.73 5.35 7.81
C PHE A 142 -4.04 6.38 6.72
N GLU A 143 -3.01 7.04 6.23
CA GLU A 143 -3.05 7.93 5.07
C GLU A 143 -2.28 7.35 3.88
N ILE A 144 -2.47 7.91 2.69
CA ILE A 144 -1.69 7.51 1.50
C ILE A 144 -0.62 8.54 1.22
N ILE A 145 0.61 8.06 1.03
CA ILE A 145 1.69 8.81 0.38
C ILE A 145 1.86 8.27 -1.03
N ASN A 146 1.83 9.18 -2.01
CA ASN A 146 2.13 8.81 -3.39
C ASN A 146 3.52 9.28 -3.78
N ILE A 147 4.33 8.34 -4.27
CA ILE A 147 5.74 8.57 -4.61
C ILE A 147 5.95 9.37 -5.90
N GLN A 148 4.90 9.80 -6.60
CA GLN A 148 5.00 10.82 -7.63
C GLN A 148 5.56 12.13 -7.07
N ILE A 149 5.26 12.42 -5.81
CA ILE A 149 5.87 13.52 -5.06
C ILE A 149 7.15 12.99 -4.40
N PRO A 150 8.33 13.59 -4.63
CA PRO A 150 9.57 13.13 -4.03
C PRO A 150 9.54 13.29 -2.50
N TYR A 151 10.30 12.43 -1.80
CA TYR A 151 10.28 12.37 -0.34
C TYR A 151 10.61 13.71 0.33
N HIS A 152 11.54 14.49 -0.22
CA HIS A 152 11.93 15.79 0.33
C HIS A 152 10.77 16.80 0.31
N GLN A 153 9.90 16.75 -0.70
CA GLN A 153 8.69 17.60 -0.74
C GLN A 153 7.64 17.12 0.25
N THR A 154 7.42 15.80 0.31
CA THR A 154 6.45 15.20 1.24
C THR A 154 6.78 15.46 2.71
N TYR A 155 8.07 15.40 3.07
CA TYR A 155 8.53 15.58 4.45
C TYR A 155 9.07 16.99 4.74
N GLY A 156 9.07 17.90 3.77
CA GLY A 156 9.52 19.29 3.95
C GLY A 156 11.03 19.43 4.23
N ILE A 157 11.84 18.62 3.55
CA ILE A 157 13.31 18.57 3.69
C ILE A 157 13.93 19.35 2.52
N LEU A 158 15.03 20.07 2.80
CA LEU A 158 15.81 20.75 1.78
C LEU A 158 16.58 19.71 0.94
N ASP A 159 16.43 19.76 -0.38
CA ASP A 159 17.17 18.94 -1.34
C ASP A 159 18.54 19.61 -1.60
N LEU A 160 19.49 19.40 -0.67
CA LEU A 160 20.84 19.98 -0.68
C LEU A 160 21.84 19.09 -1.42
#